data_AF-A0A7S0HKN1-F1
#
_entry.id   AF-A0A7S0HKN1-F1
#
_cell.length_a   1.000
_cell.length_b   1.000
_cell.length_c   1.000
_cell.angle_alpha   90.00
_cell.angle_beta   90.00
_cell.angle_gamma   90.00
#
_symmetry.space_group_name_H-M   'P 1'
#
loop_
_entity.id
_entity.type
_entity.pdbx_description
1 polymer ?
#
loop_
_entity_poly.entity_id
_entity_poly.type
_entity_poly.pdbx_seq_one_letter_code
_entity_poly.pdbx_strand_id
1 'polypeptide(L)'
;MRFPILACLLQSTAALSLNGFSCRVTLNIGREPGTWMPDDWAASGARMALPLDVTFSDEPVECAEPNFLQNRDVKLPNLPGSGSSTSRLQCSGGSFVGLQGEVVVKCDGGAWSAQPTGQCGEHLLRFYLDFPEGAARNDV
;
A
#
# COMPACT_ATOMS: atom_id res chain seq x y z
N MET A 1 -43.56 -13.66 12.14
CA MET A 1 -42.87 -12.39 12.45
C MET A 1 -41.40 -12.59 12.16
N ARG A 2 -40.84 -11.85 11.18
CA ARG A 2 -39.41 -11.88 10.84
C ARG A 2 -38.78 -10.65 11.49
N PHE A 3 -37.83 -10.88 12.40
CA PHE A 3 -36.95 -9.82 12.90
C PHE A 3 -35.69 -9.80 12.03
N PRO A 4 -35.43 -8.78 11.21
CA PRO A 4 -34.10 -8.55 10.68
C PRO A 4 -33.25 -8.07 11.86
N ILE A 5 -32.24 -8.86 12.19
CA ILE A 5 -31.27 -8.56 13.24
C ILE A 5 -30.58 -7.25 12.87
N LEU A 6 -30.99 -6.21 13.58
CA LEU A 6 -30.47 -4.84 13.58
C LEU A 6 -29.11 -4.79 14.31
N ALA A 7 -28.18 -5.71 14.01
CA ALA A 7 -26.92 -5.87 14.74
C ALA A 7 -25.69 -5.55 13.89
N CYS A 8 -25.74 -4.46 13.12
CA CYS A 8 -24.53 -3.84 12.59
C CYS A 8 -24.56 -2.32 12.80
N LEU A 9 -25.19 -1.87 13.89
CA LEU A 9 -25.44 -0.45 14.19
C LEU A 9 -24.64 0.08 15.39
N LEU A 10 -23.48 -0.54 15.64
CA LEU A 10 -22.39 0.05 16.42
C LEU A 10 -21.10 -0.21 15.65
N GLN A 11 -21.02 0.29 14.41
CA GLN A 11 -19.73 0.47 13.77
C GLN A 11 -19.02 1.53 14.59
N SER A 12 -18.07 1.08 15.41
CA SER A 12 -17.10 1.97 16.03
C SER A 12 -16.56 2.88 14.92
N THR A 13 -16.86 4.17 15.02
CA THR A 13 -16.30 5.22 14.17
C THR A 13 -14.84 5.52 14.57
N ALA A 14 -14.20 4.64 15.34
CA ALA A 14 -12.76 4.66 15.42
C ALA A 14 -12.25 4.25 14.04
N ALA A 15 -11.85 5.24 13.26
CA ALA A 15 -11.06 5.01 12.05
C ALA A 15 -9.95 4.02 12.41
N LEU A 16 -9.95 2.87 11.75
CA LEU A 16 -9.00 1.81 12.03
C LEU A 16 -7.62 2.33 11.60
N SER A 17 -6.85 2.76 12.60
CA SER A 17 -5.53 3.34 12.38
C SER A 17 -4.46 2.26 12.58
N LEU A 18 -3.47 2.27 11.68
CA LEU A 18 -2.25 1.47 11.80
C LEU A 18 -1.10 2.29 12.39
N ASN A 19 -1.35 3.47 12.95
CA ASN A 19 -0.31 4.34 13.45
C ASN A 19 0.59 3.67 14.50
N GLY A 20 1.91 3.80 14.29
CA GLY A 20 2.94 3.19 15.10
C GLY A 20 3.17 1.70 14.81
N PHE A 21 2.40 1.09 13.89
CA PHE A 21 2.66 -0.26 13.43
C PHE A 21 3.88 -0.27 12.54
N SER A 22 4.88 -1.09 12.90
CA SER A 22 6.07 -1.32 12.09
C SER A 22 6.13 -2.78 11.67
N CYS A 23 6.40 -3.03 10.39
CA CYS A 23 6.55 -4.38 9.88
C CYS A 23 7.54 -4.44 8.72
N ARG A 24 7.95 -5.66 8.38
CA ARG A 24 8.75 -5.93 7.19
C ARG A 24 7.85 -6.37 6.04
N VAL A 25 7.92 -5.64 4.94
CA VAL A 25 7.28 -6.00 3.67
C VAL A 25 8.37 -6.47 2.73
N THR A 26 8.21 -7.63 2.09
CA THR A 26 9.14 -8.09 1.05
C THR A 26 8.45 -7.98 -0.30
N LEU A 27 8.90 -7.03 -1.12
CA LEU A 27 8.40 -6.86 -2.48
C LEU A 27 9.03 -7.92 -3.37
N ASN A 28 8.21 -8.66 -4.12
CA ASN A 28 8.67 -9.63 -5.12
C ASN A 28 8.39 -9.08 -6.53
N ILE A 29 9.36 -8.33 -7.04
CA ILE A 29 9.24 -7.52 -8.25
C ILE A 29 9.77 -8.32 -9.44
N GLY A 30 8.98 -8.43 -10.50
CA GLY A 30 9.32 -9.13 -11.75
C GLY A 30 8.20 -8.97 -12.76
N ARG A 31 8.42 -9.39 -14.02
CA ARG A 31 7.42 -9.20 -15.08
C ARG A 31 6.16 -10.03 -14.77
N GLU A 32 5.02 -9.36 -14.75
CA GLU A 32 3.71 -10.02 -14.62
C GLU A 32 2.91 -9.81 -15.92
N PRO A 33 2.19 -10.83 -16.42
CA PRO A 33 1.34 -10.67 -17.61
C PRO A 33 0.29 -9.58 -17.41
N GLY A 34 0.17 -8.66 -18.37
CA GLY A 34 -0.86 -7.61 -18.35
C GLY A 34 -0.49 -6.36 -17.54
N THR A 35 0.77 -6.20 -17.11
CA THR A 35 1.26 -4.94 -16.54
C THR A 35 1.69 -3.96 -17.63
N TRP A 36 1.83 -2.69 -17.25
CA TRP A 36 2.36 -1.62 -18.11
C TRP A 36 3.91 -1.59 -18.15
N MET A 37 4.57 -2.68 -17.74
CA MET A 37 6.03 -2.77 -17.72
C MET A 37 6.57 -2.87 -19.16
N PRO A 38 7.66 -2.17 -19.51
CA PRO A 38 8.30 -2.26 -20.82
C PRO A 38 8.65 -3.70 -21.22
N ASP A 39 8.63 -4.02 -22.52
CA ASP A 39 8.82 -5.40 -23.01
C ASP A 39 10.20 -6.02 -22.73
N ASP A 40 11.21 -5.17 -22.57
CA ASP A 40 12.58 -5.52 -22.20
C ASP A 40 12.77 -5.69 -20.68
N TRP A 41 11.81 -5.21 -19.88
CA TRP A 41 11.89 -5.28 -18.42
C TRP A 41 11.54 -6.69 -17.91
N ALA A 42 12.47 -7.24 -17.13
CA ALA A 42 12.48 -8.61 -16.61
C ALA A 42 12.18 -9.67 -17.69
N ALA A 43 12.59 -9.42 -18.94
CA ALA A 43 12.41 -10.30 -20.09
C ALA A 43 13.08 -11.67 -19.92
N SER A 44 14.15 -11.75 -19.12
CA SER A 44 14.81 -12.98 -18.71
C SER A 44 13.98 -13.84 -17.76
N GLY A 45 12.90 -13.29 -17.20
CA GLY A 45 12.12 -13.91 -16.12
C GLY A 45 12.75 -13.71 -14.73
N ALA A 46 13.77 -12.86 -14.62
CA ALA A 46 14.37 -12.52 -13.34
C ALA A 46 13.36 -11.87 -12.39
N ARG A 47 13.57 -12.06 -11.08
CA ARG A 47 12.80 -11.43 -10.02
C ARG A 47 13.72 -10.85 -8.96
N MET A 48 13.29 -9.74 -8.37
CA MET A 48 13.96 -9.06 -7.28
C MET A 48 13.10 -9.15 -6.02
N ALA A 49 13.66 -9.74 -4.97
CA ALA A 49 13.11 -9.65 -3.62
C ALA A 49 13.74 -8.45 -2.92
N LEU A 50 12.93 -7.45 -2.58
CA LEU A 50 13.36 -6.25 -1.85
C LEU A 50 12.66 -6.21 -0.49
N PRO A 51 13.32 -6.62 0.61
CA PRO A 51 12.81 -6.44 1.96
C PRO A 51 12.90 -4.97 2.38
N LEU A 52 11.80 -4.45 2.93
CA LEU A 52 11.64 -3.07 3.37
C LEU A 52 11.02 -3.06 4.75
N ASP A 53 11.61 -2.29 5.65
CA ASP A 53 11.03 -2.03 6.96
C ASP A 53 10.18 -0.75 6.87
N VAL A 54 8.88 -0.89 7.08
CA VAL A 54 7.91 0.20 6.94
C VAL A 54 7.24 0.51 8.26
N THR A 55 6.93 1.77 8.50
CA THR A 55 6.19 2.23 9.67
C THR A 55 5.00 3.08 9.24
N PHE A 56 3.81 2.67 9.68
CA PHE A 56 2.57 3.37 9.42
C PHE A 56 2.41 4.54 10.40
N SER A 57 2.07 5.72 9.89
CA SER A 57 1.83 6.94 10.66
C SER A 57 0.47 7.53 10.29
N ASP A 58 -0.17 8.25 11.21
CA ASP A 58 -1.38 9.05 10.94
C ASP A 58 -1.09 10.44 10.35
N GLU A 59 0.19 10.81 10.18
CA GLU A 59 0.57 12.09 9.58
C GLU A 59 -0.09 12.25 8.20
N PRO A 60 -0.93 13.27 8.00
CA PRO A 60 -1.66 13.44 6.74
C PRO A 60 -0.70 13.81 5.62
N VAL A 61 -0.89 13.20 4.45
CA VAL A 61 -0.10 13.49 3.24
C VAL A 61 -1.03 13.90 2.12
N GLU A 62 -0.68 14.97 1.40
CA GLU A 62 -1.33 15.31 0.13
C GLU A 62 -0.92 14.26 -0.91
N CYS A 63 -1.85 13.36 -1.21
CA CYS A 63 -1.59 12.30 -2.16
C CYS A 63 -1.54 12.88 -3.58
N ALA A 64 -0.39 12.77 -4.26
CA ALA A 64 -0.26 13.19 -5.66
C ALA A 64 -1.23 12.42 -6.59
N GLU A 65 -1.56 11.18 -6.23
CA GLU A 65 -2.46 10.31 -6.99
C GLU A 65 -3.62 9.77 -6.11
N PRO A 66 -4.64 10.60 -5.82
CA PRO A 66 -5.71 10.26 -4.87
C PRO A 66 -6.53 9.04 -5.31
N ASN A 67 -6.56 8.75 -6.61
CA ASN A 67 -7.31 7.62 -7.18
C ASN A 67 -6.68 6.26 -6.90
N PHE A 68 -5.38 6.20 -6.60
CA PHE A 68 -4.67 4.94 -6.38
C PHE A 68 -5.03 4.33 -5.01
N LEU A 69 -5.14 5.18 -3.99
CA LEU A 69 -5.48 4.77 -2.64
C LEU A 69 -6.98 4.66 -2.37
N GLN A 70 -7.83 5.06 -3.33
CA GLN A 70 -9.28 4.99 -3.18
C GLN A 70 -9.88 3.68 -3.70
N ASN A 71 -10.79 3.10 -2.93
CA ASN A 71 -11.64 2.00 -3.37
C ASN A 71 -12.79 2.55 -4.22
N ARG A 72 -12.75 2.31 -5.53
CA ARG A 72 -13.79 2.78 -6.47
C ARG A 72 -15.11 2.01 -6.38
N ASP A 73 -15.08 0.80 -5.81
CA ASP A 73 -16.24 -0.10 -5.77
C ASP A 73 -17.15 0.20 -4.58
N VAL A 74 -16.67 0.96 -3.60
CA VAL A 74 -17.44 1.33 -2.41
C VAL A 74 -17.94 2.76 -2.58
N LYS A 75 -19.19 2.90 -3.05
CA LYS A 75 -19.97 4.14 -2.82
C LYS A 75 -20.30 4.21 -1.34
N LEU A 76 -19.38 4.74 -0.53
CA LEU A 76 -19.73 5.17 0.81
C LEU A 76 -20.79 6.28 0.67
N PRO A 77 -21.94 6.20 1.37
CA PRO A 77 -22.80 7.36 1.49
C PRO A 77 -21.94 8.52 2.00
N ASN A 78 -22.11 9.72 1.44
CA ASN A 78 -21.39 10.93 1.82
C ASN A 78 -21.58 11.22 3.32
N LEU A 79 -20.85 10.54 4.19
CA LEU A 79 -20.79 10.87 5.60
C LEU A 79 -19.85 12.06 5.73
N PRO A 80 -20.29 13.16 6.38
CA PRO A 80 -19.38 14.22 6.77
C PRO A 80 -18.29 13.62 7.68
N GLY A 81 -17.04 13.67 7.24
CA GLY A 81 -15.90 13.00 7.90
C GLY A 81 -15.37 11.75 7.16
N SER A 82 -16.05 11.28 6.12
CA SER A 82 -15.55 10.24 5.20
C SER A 82 -14.57 10.84 4.17
N GLY A 83 -13.65 11.69 4.63
CA GLY A 83 -12.47 12.01 3.83
C GLY A 83 -11.59 10.78 3.81
N SER A 84 -11.21 10.31 2.62
CA SER A 84 -10.11 9.35 2.48
C SER A 84 -8.85 10.01 3.02
N SER A 85 -8.60 9.93 4.33
CA SER A 85 -7.39 10.43 4.95
C SER A 85 -6.25 9.53 4.51
N THR A 86 -5.45 10.04 3.58
CA THR A 86 -4.18 9.43 3.18
C THR A 86 -3.14 9.82 4.20
N SER A 87 -2.49 8.82 4.78
CA SER A 87 -1.53 9.02 5.86
C SER A 87 -0.15 8.50 5.47
N ARG A 88 0.89 9.03 6.11
CA ARG A 88 2.28 8.74 5.75
C ARG A 88 2.65 7.29 6.03
N LEU A 89 3.29 6.66 5.06
CA LEU A 89 4.03 5.41 5.23
C LEU A 89 5.52 5.74 5.22
N GLN A 90 6.19 5.51 6.34
CA GLN A 90 7.63 5.76 6.47
C GLN A 90 8.40 4.53 6.01
N CYS A 91 9.41 4.74 5.17
CA CYS A 91 10.34 3.73 4.69
C CYS A 91 11.62 4.48 4.30
N SER A 92 12.79 4.02 4.72
CA SER A 92 14.08 4.62 4.35
C SER A 92 14.76 3.88 3.18
N GLY A 93 14.17 2.77 2.73
CA GLY A 93 14.73 1.90 1.72
C GLY A 93 14.98 0.48 2.21
N GLY A 94 15.71 -0.28 1.40
CA GLY A 94 16.09 -1.65 1.69
C GLY A 94 17.34 -2.03 0.91
N SER A 95 17.78 -3.27 1.09
CA SER A 95 18.90 -3.79 0.32
C SER A 95 18.66 -5.23 -0.12
N PHE A 96 19.35 -5.61 -1.18
CA PHE A 96 19.39 -6.97 -1.67
C PHE A 96 20.79 -7.31 -2.18
N VAL A 97 21.07 -8.61 -2.32
CA VAL A 97 22.36 -9.08 -2.86
C VAL A 97 22.28 -9.20 -4.38
N GLY A 98 23.03 -8.34 -5.08
CA GLY A 98 23.23 -8.36 -6.52
C GLY A 98 24.51 -9.09 -6.93
N LEU A 99 24.79 -9.13 -8.24
CA LEU A 99 25.97 -9.80 -8.80
C LEU A 99 27.30 -9.13 -8.39
N GLN A 100 27.26 -7.82 -8.12
CA GLN A 100 28.43 -7.02 -7.71
C GLN A 100 28.49 -6.77 -6.19
N GLY A 101 27.67 -7.48 -5.41
CA GLY A 101 27.56 -7.28 -3.96
C GLY A 101 26.21 -6.71 -3.53
N GLU A 102 26.17 -6.16 -2.33
CA GLU A 102 24.96 -5.54 -1.78
C GLU A 102 24.57 -4.29 -2.57
N VAL A 103 23.29 -4.22 -2.97
CA VAL A 103 22.69 -3.06 -3.62
C VAL A 103 21.70 -2.45 -2.65
N VAL A 104 21.90 -1.17 -2.35
CA VAL A 104 21.00 -0.38 -1.49
C VAL A 104 20.02 0.37 -2.38
N VAL A 105 18.74 0.23 -2.10
CA VAL A 105 17.64 0.91 -2.78
C VAL A 105 17.07 1.94 -1.82
N LYS A 106 17.14 3.22 -2.18
CA LYS A 106 16.53 4.30 -1.39
C LYS A 106 15.02 4.35 -1.63
N CYS A 107 14.30 4.66 -0.56
CA CYS A 107 12.87 4.93 -0.60
C CYS A 107 12.60 6.20 0.21
N ASP A 108 11.74 7.06 -0.32
CA ASP A 108 11.36 8.33 0.33
C ASP A 108 10.08 8.17 1.17
N GLY A 109 9.69 6.93 1.44
CA GLY A 109 8.41 6.58 2.05
C GLY A 109 7.29 6.46 1.02
N GLY A 110 6.08 6.75 1.44
CA GLY A 110 4.90 6.80 0.58
C GLY A 110 3.67 7.13 1.41
N ALA A 111 2.51 6.66 0.96
CA ALA A 111 1.27 6.85 1.71
C ALA A 111 0.42 5.58 1.75
N TRP A 112 -0.48 5.53 2.73
CA TRP A 112 -1.41 4.44 2.93
C TRP A 112 -2.83 4.96 3.23
N SER A 113 -3.81 4.10 3.01
CA SER A 113 -5.21 4.31 3.40
C SER A 113 -5.85 2.96 3.73
N ALA A 114 -6.65 2.93 4.79
CA ALA A 114 -7.51 1.80 5.13
C ALA A 114 -8.97 2.21 4.97
N GLN A 115 -9.72 1.45 4.17
CA GLN A 115 -11.11 1.76 3.84
C GLN A 115 -12.02 0.57 4.17
N PRO A 116 -13.21 0.80 4.73
CA PRO A 116 -14.14 -0.28 5.01
C PRO A 116 -14.58 -0.97 3.70
N THR A 117 -14.70 -2.29 3.70
CA THR A 117 -15.18 -3.07 2.54
C THR A 117 -16.71 -3.23 2.53
N GLY A 118 -17.38 -2.83 3.61
CA GLY A 118 -18.80 -3.11 3.85
C GLY A 118 -19.04 -4.41 4.61
N GLN A 119 -18.01 -5.26 4.82
CA GLN A 119 -18.07 -6.40 5.72
C GLN A 119 -17.58 -6.02 7.12
N CYS A 120 -18.25 -6.51 8.16
CA CYS A 120 -17.86 -6.23 9.54
C CYS A 120 -16.50 -6.88 9.84
N GLY A 121 -15.53 -6.07 10.29
CA GLY A 121 -14.19 -6.54 10.65
C GLY A 121 -13.21 -6.65 9.48
N GLU A 122 -13.60 -6.26 8.26
CA GLU A 122 -12.73 -6.27 7.09
C GLU A 122 -12.50 -4.85 6.58
N HIS A 123 -11.23 -4.51 6.34
CA HIS A 123 -10.82 -3.23 5.77
C HIS A 123 -9.84 -3.50 4.63
N LEU A 124 -9.97 -2.74 3.55
CA LEU A 124 -9.04 -2.75 2.43
C LEU A 124 -7.89 -1.78 2.73
N LEU A 125 -6.69 -2.32 2.93
CA LEU A 125 -5.46 -1.55 3.04
C LEU A 125 -4.86 -1.34 1.64
N ARG A 126 -4.64 -0.09 1.26
CA ARG A 126 -3.88 0.29 0.07
C ARG A 126 -2.70 1.14 0.50
N PHE A 127 -1.55 0.93 -0.12
CA PHE A 127 -0.37 1.76 0.09
C PHE A 127 0.51 1.78 -1.16
N TYR A 128 1.38 2.79 -1.24
CA TYR A 128 2.47 2.84 -2.21
C TYR A 128 3.77 3.25 -1.53
N LEU A 129 4.87 3.05 -2.23
CA LEU A 129 6.22 3.45 -1.84
C LEU A 129 6.88 4.13 -3.03
N ASP A 130 7.57 5.23 -2.78
CA ASP A 130 8.25 6.03 -3.77
C ASP A 130 9.74 5.68 -3.80
N PHE A 131 10.22 5.34 -4.99
CA PHE A 131 11.61 5.00 -5.28
C PHE A 131 12.16 6.01 -6.30
N PRO A 132 12.66 7.18 -5.87
CA PRO A 132 13.03 8.27 -6.79
C PRO A 132 14.17 7.90 -7.73
N GLU A 133 15.10 7.07 -7.26
CA GLU A 133 16.24 6.55 -8.05
C GLU A 133 15.87 5.23 -8.77
N GLY A 134 14.65 4.73 -8.59
CA GLY A 134 14.23 3.40 -9.00
C GLY A 134 14.82 2.28 -8.16
N ALA A 135 14.43 1.04 -8.48
CA ALA A 135 15.00 -0.17 -7.91
C ALA A 135 15.25 -1.14 -9.07
N ALA A 136 16.53 -1.43 -9.37
CA ALA A 136 16.91 -2.24 -10.52
C ALA A 136 17.87 -3.38 -10.14
N ARG A 137 17.64 -4.56 -10.70
CA ARG A 137 18.47 -5.75 -10.62
C ARG A 137 18.44 -6.50 -11.96
N ASN A 138 19.56 -6.48 -12.69
CA ASN A 138 19.67 -7.05 -14.03
C ASN A 138 18.75 -6.32 -15.02
N ASP A 139 17.78 -7.04 -15.60
CA ASP A 139 16.71 -6.51 -16.44
C ASP A 139 15.44 -6.17 -15.65
N VAL A 140 15.40 -6.47 -14.34
CA VAL A 140 14.40 -5.98 -13.36
C VAL A 140 14.79 -4.59 -12.88
#